data_AF-A0AAW8TUS0-F1
#
_entry.id   AF-A0AAW8TUS0-F1
#
_cell.length_a   1.000
_cell.length_b   1.000
_cell.length_c   1.000
_cell.angle_alpha   90.00
_cell.angle_beta   90.00
_cell.angle_gamma   90.00
#
_symmetry.space_group_name_H-M   'P 1'
#
loop_
_entity.id
_entity.type
_entity.pdbx_description
1 polymer ?
#
loop_
_entity_poly.entity_id
_entity_poly.type
_entity_poly.pdbx_seq_one_letter_code
_entity_poly.pdbx_strand_id
1 'polypeptide(L)'
;MNKLRVTFNGQLLSNYLSVVDGLHIPMTGDRNYTVINGEVYDLEKGPKKITLPFYIKGDIFVKRDIINTILNVSEPKRLEFGYEPNRYYMAIPEGDINFVAKDDIATGTITFRILDGVSKSKTITPFTFTKQADGSWKTKIVNNGSEWAYVNYNIDIASETGYIGLVSEHGILQFGKVDEADMVEATKNVKLHTGFTQWTAGTTFYENPAKKDVTDMSIQNGWLKLANKGFTNTANGSYFGAIQELPLSETCTDWYIWARARFEAGLMGQTGEWALCVVDENNQLIAGMIIEKYDRSGNKGQVCFTIGGQGIKKTIPFTTSVWLRDNPYGGEGISKNSNMFDLKKEADKVTFYWYGSYFSYQSNALKNLKAKKVQFFLGQMAGQNSTDRLVTEMGLSDFSFTKLNATYWKDVPNRYPSGTKLKIDGQQGKLYVNNKVAEKDEIKGSKYFLVPPGETEIILTTSSFGEIKSATAEIVERWV
;
A
#
# COMPACT_ATOMS: atom_id res chain seq x y z
N MET A 1 -42.54 -3.24 -57.64
CA MET A 1 -42.29 -3.68 -56.25
C MET A 1 -40.84 -3.37 -55.92
N ASN A 2 -40.57 -2.66 -54.82
CA ASN A 2 -39.21 -2.41 -54.37
C ASN A 2 -38.56 -3.74 -53.97
N LYS A 3 -37.42 -4.06 -54.56
CA LYS A 3 -36.66 -5.27 -54.24
C LYS A 3 -36.20 -5.20 -52.78
N LEU A 4 -36.56 -6.18 -51.96
CA LEU A 4 -36.07 -6.26 -50.59
C LEU A 4 -34.54 -6.35 -50.60
N ARG A 5 -33.88 -5.47 -49.83
CA ARG A 5 -32.43 -5.47 -49.64
C ARG A 5 -32.08 -6.39 -48.49
N VAL A 6 -31.28 -7.43 -48.76
CA VAL A 6 -30.76 -8.36 -47.76
C VAL A 6 -29.26 -8.40 -47.87
N THR A 7 -28.57 -8.13 -46.77
CA THR A 7 -27.12 -8.18 -46.67
C THR A 7 -26.73 -9.29 -45.71
N PHE A 8 -25.83 -10.17 -46.13
CA PHE A 8 -25.27 -11.21 -45.29
C PHE A 8 -23.75 -11.15 -45.35
N ASN A 9 -23.09 -11.17 -44.19
CA ASN A 9 -21.64 -11.11 -44.08
C ASN A 9 -21.02 -9.92 -44.88
N GLY A 10 -21.69 -8.76 -44.84
CA GLY A 10 -21.30 -7.55 -45.58
C GLY A 10 -21.59 -7.57 -47.09
N GLN A 11 -22.09 -8.67 -47.63
CA GLN A 11 -22.39 -8.82 -49.06
C GLN A 11 -23.89 -8.65 -49.32
N LEU A 12 -24.24 -7.80 -50.29
CA LEU A 12 -25.64 -7.56 -50.67
C LEU A 12 -26.16 -8.73 -51.52
N LEU A 13 -26.86 -9.67 -50.89
CA LEU A 13 -27.46 -10.84 -51.56
C LEU A 13 -28.43 -10.41 -52.66
N SER A 14 -29.11 -9.28 -52.47
CA SER A 14 -30.02 -8.71 -53.47
C SER A 14 -29.35 -8.30 -54.79
N ASN A 15 -28.02 -8.40 -54.93
CA ASN A 15 -27.34 -8.30 -56.23
C ASN A 15 -27.47 -9.58 -57.07
N TYR A 16 -27.60 -10.73 -56.41
CA TYR A 16 -27.55 -12.06 -57.04
C TYR A 16 -28.91 -12.77 -57.05
N LEU A 17 -29.75 -12.49 -56.06
CA LEU A 17 -31.10 -13.04 -55.95
C LEU A 17 -32.15 -11.93 -55.74
N SER A 18 -33.41 -12.27 -55.93
CA SER A 18 -34.56 -11.45 -55.57
C SER A 18 -35.41 -12.19 -54.56
N VAL A 19 -35.62 -11.60 -53.39
CA VAL A 19 -36.52 -12.15 -52.37
C VAL A 19 -37.95 -12.03 -52.86
N VAL A 20 -38.74 -13.09 -52.71
CA VAL A 20 -40.17 -13.12 -53.05
C VAL A 20 -41.05 -13.05 -51.82
N ASP A 21 -42.35 -12.93 -52.03
CA ASP A 21 -43.35 -13.03 -50.97
C ASP A 21 -43.19 -14.37 -50.22
N GLY A 22 -43.23 -14.30 -48.89
CA GLY A 22 -42.96 -15.44 -48.01
C GLY A 22 -41.70 -15.34 -47.14
N LEU A 23 -41.04 -14.16 -47.07
CA LEU A 23 -40.09 -13.89 -45.98
C LEU A 23 -40.78 -14.13 -44.64
N HIS A 24 -40.26 -15.08 -43.87
CA HIS A 24 -40.79 -15.41 -42.57
C HIS A 24 -39.73 -15.19 -41.49
N ILE A 25 -39.98 -14.21 -40.63
CA ILE A 25 -39.22 -13.98 -39.39
C ILE A 25 -40.18 -14.33 -38.24
N PRO A 26 -40.02 -15.49 -37.59
CA PRO A 26 -40.91 -15.87 -36.52
C PRO A 26 -40.66 -15.00 -35.28
N MET A 27 -41.70 -14.80 -34.47
CA MET A 27 -41.61 -14.04 -33.22
C MET A 27 -40.61 -14.72 -32.27
N THR A 28 -40.69 -16.04 -32.08
CA THR A 28 -39.71 -16.77 -31.27
C THR A 28 -39.13 -17.95 -32.04
N GLY A 29 -37.96 -18.42 -31.60
CA GLY A 29 -37.47 -19.73 -32.00
C GLY A 29 -38.29 -20.87 -31.40
N ASP A 30 -37.81 -22.09 -31.63
CA ASP A 30 -38.40 -23.31 -31.05
C ASP A 30 -38.51 -23.15 -29.52
N ARG A 31 -39.58 -23.66 -28.90
CA ARG A 31 -39.76 -23.61 -27.46
C ARG A 31 -39.88 -25.03 -26.93
N ASN A 32 -38.96 -25.41 -26.05
CA ASN A 32 -39.07 -26.64 -25.29
C ASN A 32 -39.55 -26.28 -23.90
N TYR A 33 -40.54 -27.00 -23.39
CA TYR A 33 -41.08 -26.79 -22.06
C TYR A 33 -41.77 -28.06 -21.58
N THR A 34 -41.83 -28.20 -20.26
CA THR A 34 -42.60 -29.24 -19.58
C THR A 34 -43.93 -28.64 -19.14
N VAL A 35 -45.04 -29.37 -19.31
CA VAL A 35 -46.35 -28.97 -18.76
C VAL A 35 -46.74 -29.91 -17.64
N ILE A 36 -46.95 -29.36 -16.44
CA ILE A 36 -47.46 -30.10 -15.28
C ILE A 36 -48.69 -29.36 -14.76
N ASN A 37 -49.83 -30.05 -14.69
CA ASN A 37 -51.11 -29.50 -14.21
C ASN A 37 -51.56 -28.18 -14.89
N GLY A 38 -51.22 -27.99 -16.16
CA GLY A 38 -51.59 -26.78 -16.91
C GLY A 38 -50.63 -25.60 -16.74
N GLU A 39 -49.58 -25.76 -15.95
CA GLU A 39 -48.50 -24.78 -15.80
C GLU A 39 -47.27 -25.18 -16.60
N VAL A 40 -46.57 -24.17 -17.14
CA VAL A 40 -45.37 -24.32 -17.96
C VAL A 40 -44.13 -24.24 -17.07
N TYR A 41 -43.30 -25.27 -17.14
CA TYR A 41 -42.01 -25.41 -16.46
C TYR A 41 -40.89 -25.55 -17.49
N ASP A 42 -39.66 -25.22 -17.11
CA ASP A 42 -38.45 -25.43 -17.93
C ASP A 42 -38.53 -24.86 -19.36
N LEU A 43 -39.07 -23.63 -19.49
CA LEU A 43 -39.18 -22.99 -20.80
C LEU A 43 -37.79 -22.61 -21.34
N GLU A 44 -37.31 -23.38 -22.30
CA GLU A 44 -36.10 -23.09 -23.07
C GLU A 44 -36.47 -22.47 -24.43
N LYS A 45 -35.84 -21.32 -24.74
CA LYS A 45 -35.92 -20.70 -26.06
C LYS A 45 -34.80 -21.27 -26.95
N GLY A 46 -35.17 -22.07 -27.93
CA GLY A 46 -34.33 -22.56 -29.00
C GLY A 46 -34.06 -21.51 -30.09
N PRO A 47 -33.26 -21.87 -31.10
CA PRO A 47 -32.83 -20.95 -32.14
C PRO A 47 -34.01 -20.50 -33.01
N LYS A 48 -33.93 -19.26 -33.51
CA LYS A 48 -34.89 -18.72 -34.48
C LYS A 48 -34.46 -19.09 -35.90
N LYS A 49 -35.40 -19.55 -36.73
CA LYS A 49 -35.16 -19.84 -38.15
C LYS A 49 -35.81 -18.78 -39.03
N ILE A 50 -35.00 -17.97 -39.69
CA ILE A 50 -35.47 -16.99 -40.67
C ILE A 50 -35.42 -17.64 -42.05
N THR A 51 -36.57 -17.71 -42.72
CA THR A 51 -36.68 -18.36 -44.03
C THR A 51 -36.83 -17.31 -45.11
N LEU A 52 -35.97 -17.39 -46.13
CA LEU A 52 -35.85 -16.43 -47.21
C LEU A 52 -36.08 -17.11 -48.57
N PRO A 53 -37.34 -17.16 -49.04
CA PRO A 53 -37.64 -17.59 -50.40
C PRO A 53 -37.11 -16.58 -51.42
N PHE A 54 -36.56 -17.06 -52.54
CA PHE A 54 -35.98 -16.21 -53.56
C PHE A 54 -36.15 -16.77 -54.98
N TYR A 55 -35.99 -15.91 -55.98
CA TYR A 55 -35.71 -16.30 -57.36
C TYR A 55 -34.42 -15.66 -57.90
N ILE A 56 -33.82 -16.30 -58.90
CA ILE A 56 -32.70 -15.84 -59.71
C ILE A 56 -33.17 -15.77 -61.17
N LYS A 57 -32.80 -14.71 -61.88
CA LYS A 57 -32.99 -14.55 -63.33
C LYS A 57 -31.63 -14.40 -64.04
N GLY A 58 -31.50 -14.93 -65.26
CA GLY A 58 -30.29 -14.81 -66.09
C GLY A 58 -29.23 -15.86 -65.74
N ASP A 59 -27.99 -15.44 -65.48
CA ASP A 59 -26.82 -16.32 -65.18
C ASP A 59 -26.97 -17.15 -63.88
N ILE A 60 -27.91 -18.11 -63.89
CA ILE A 60 -28.35 -18.88 -62.72
C ILE A 60 -27.17 -19.58 -62.04
N PHE A 61 -26.34 -20.29 -62.81
CA PHE A 61 -25.22 -21.06 -62.27
C PHE A 61 -24.14 -20.18 -61.65
N VAL A 62 -23.77 -19.08 -62.32
CA VAL A 62 -22.77 -18.12 -61.80
C VAL A 62 -23.26 -17.48 -60.51
N LYS A 63 -24.51 -17.00 -60.50
CA LYS A 63 -25.11 -16.38 -59.30
C LYS A 63 -25.24 -17.38 -58.16
N ARG A 64 -25.60 -18.63 -58.44
CA ARG A 64 -25.62 -19.72 -57.46
C ARG A 64 -24.27 -19.92 -56.81
N ASP A 65 -23.21 -20.07 -57.59
CA ASP A 65 -21.87 -20.37 -57.05
C ASP A 65 -21.36 -19.19 -56.19
N ILE A 66 -21.68 -17.94 -56.57
CA ILE A 66 -21.42 -16.75 -55.74
C ILE A 66 -22.22 -16.80 -54.43
N ILE A 67 -23.52 -17.10 -54.49
CA ILE A 67 -24.38 -17.21 -53.31
C ILE A 67 -23.84 -18.29 -52.34
N ASN A 68 -23.49 -19.46 -52.87
CA ASN A 68 -22.87 -20.54 -52.08
C ASN A 68 -21.57 -20.08 -51.41
N THR A 69 -20.74 -19.32 -52.13
CA THR A 69 -19.49 -18.76 -51.57
C THR A 69 -19.77 -17.79 -50.43
N ILE A 70 -20.78 -16.91 -50.57
CA ILE A 70 -21.16 -15.94 -49.54
C ILE A 70 -21.71 -16.64 -48.27
N LEU A 71 -22.47 -17.72 -48.46
CA LEU A 71 -23.15 -18.44 -47.38
C LEU A 71 -22.27 -19.50 -46.71
N ASN A 72 -21.16 -19.91 -47.33
CA ASN A 72 -20.22 -20.88 -46.76
C ASN A 72 -19.38 -20.23 -45.64
N VAL A 73 -19.96 -20.16 -44.43
CA VAL A 73 -19.33 -19.60 -43.23
C VAL A 73 -19.33 -20.61 -42.10
N SER A 74 -18.26 -20.61 -41.29
CA SER A 74 -18.08 -21.55 -40.16
C SER A 74 -18.60 -21.01 -38.83
N GLU A 75 -18.99 -19.73 -38.77
CA GLU A 75 -19.49 -19.08 -37.57
C GLU A 75 -20.61 -18.09 -37.92
N PRO A 76 -21.50 -17.72 -36.98
CA PRO A 76 -22.57 -16.76 -37.24
C PRO A 76 -22.03 -15.41 -37.76
N LYS A 77 -22.64 -14.91 -38.85
CA LYS A 77 -22.32 -13.60 -39.44
C LYS A 77 -23.54 -12.69 -39.43
N ARG A 78 -23.32 -11.39 -39.63
CA ARG A 78 -24.40 -10.39 -39.64
C ARG A 78 -25.34 -10.61 -40.83
N LEU A 79 -26.62 -10.74 -40.54
CA LEU A 79 -27.73 -10.71 -41.48
C LEU A 79 -28.55 -9.43 -41.25
N GLU A 80 -28.78 -8.66 -42.30
CA GLU A 80 -29.41 -7.35 -42.22
C GLU A 80 -30.50 -7.21 -43.30
N PHE A 81 -31.61 -6.56 -42.92
CA PHE A 81 -32.72 -6.30 -43.82
C PHE A 81 -32.90 -4.79 -44.01
N GLY A 82 -33.10 -4.36 -45.26
CA GLY A 82 -33.17 -2.94 -45.61
C GLY A 82 -34.36 -2.18 -44.99
N TYR A 83 -35.41 -2.87 -44.54
CA TYR A 83 -36.54 -2.26 -43.83
C TYR A 83 -36.30 -2.12 -42.32
N GLU A 84 -35.26 -2.76 -41.77
CA GLU A 84 -34.80 -2.61 -40.38
C GLU A 84 -33.34 -2.10 -40.35
N PRO A 85 -33.07 -0.87 -40.82
CA PRO A 85 -31.71 -0.41 -41.08
C PRO A 85 -30.81 -0.36 -39.83
N ASN A 86 -31.40 -0.22 -38.64
CA ASN A 86 -30.69 -0.09 -37.36
C ASN A 86 -30.49 -1.42 -36.62
N ARG A 87 -30.89 -2.55 -37.21
CA ARG A 87 -30.83 -3.87 -36.58
C ARG A 87 -30.06 -4.87 -37.43
N TYR A 88 -29.56 -5.90 -36.78
CA TYR A 88 -28.97 -7.07 -37.43
C TYR A 88 -29.24 -8.34 -36.64
N TYR A 89 -29.15 -9.49 -37.29
CA TYR A 89 -29.18 -10.80 -36.66
C TYR A 89 -27.80 -11.45 -36.78
N MET A 90 -27.41 -12.27 -35.79
CA MET A 90 -26.25 -13.15 -35.90
C MET A 90 -26.72 -14.49 -36.44
N ALA A 91 -26.48 -14.72 -37.73
CA ALA A 91 -27.07 -15.80 -38.50
C ALA A 91 -26.02 -16.77 -39.03
N ILE A 92 -26.33 -18.07 -39.01
CA ILE A 92 -25.60 -19.09 -39.76
C ILE A 92 -26.57 -19.76 -40.75
N PRO A 93 -26.22 -19.90 -42.04
CA PRO A 93 -27.06 -20.63 -42.99
C PRO A 93 -27.26 -22.09 -42.54
N GLU A 94 -28.48 -22.61 -42.70
CA GLU A 94 -28.86 -23.97 -42.30
C GLU A 94 -29.53 -24.70 -43.47
N GLY A 95 -29.11 -25.96 -43.67
CA GLY A 95 -29.66 -26.86 -44.69
C GLY A 95 -29.08 -26.64 -46.10
N ASP A 96 -29.53 -27.49 -47.03
CA ASP A 96 -29.14 -27.39 -48.43
C ASP A 96 -29.94 -26.29 -49.15
N ILE A 97 -29.25 -25.51 -49.97
CA ILE A 97 -29.91 -24.56 -50.87
C ILE A 97 -30.33 -25.32 -52.12
N ASN A 98 -31.57 -25.82 -52.10
CA ASN A 98 -32.15 -26.49 -53.25
C ASN A 98 -32.64 -25.47 -54.28
N PHE A 99 -32.17 -25.62 -55.51
CA PHE A 99 -32.56 -24.79 -56.64
C PHE A 99 -33.44 -25.60 -57.58
N VAL A 100 -34.65 -25.12 -57.85
CA VAL A 100 -35.49 -25.64 -58.93
C VAL A 100 -35.45 -24.62 -60.07
N ALA A 101 -34.75 -24.98 -61.14
CA ALA A 101 -34.67 -24.19 -62.36
C ALA A 101 -35.78 -24.59 -63.33
N LYS A 102 -36.52 -23.59 -63.83
CA LYS A 102 -37.50 -23.74 -64.90
C LYS A 102 -37.35 -22.53 -65.84
N ASP A 103 -37.02 -22.79 -67.09
CA ASP A 103 -36.67 -21.76 -68.08
C ASP A 103 -35.52 -20.85 -67.56
N ASP A 104 -35.60 -19.54 -67.79
CA ASP A 104 -34.59 -18.56 -67.34
C ASP A 104 -34.73 -18.13 -65.86
N ILE A 105 -35.48 -18.90 -65.07
CA ILE A 105 -35.76 -18.58 -63.66
C ILE A 105 -35.44 -19.79 -62.77
N ALA A 106 -34.60 -19.57 -61.75
CA ALA A 106 -34.42 -20.52 -60.66
C ALA A 106 -35.07 -20.01 -59.39
N THR A 107 -35.75 -20.88 -58.66
CA THR A 107 -36.34 -20.56 -57.35
C THR A 107 -35.71 -21.42 -56.26
N GLY A 108 -35.68 -20.90 -55.04
CA GLY A 108 -35.09 -21.60 -53.91
C GLY A 108 -35.44 -20.92 -52.59
N THR A 109 -34.93 -21.48 -51.50
CA THR A 109 -35.10 -20.93 -50.15
C THR A 109 -33.78 -21.01 -49.39
N ILE A 110 -33.39 -19.92 -48.74
CA ILE A 110 -32.27 -19.91 -47.79
C ILE A 110 -32.87 -19.87 -46.39
N THR A 111 -32.42 -20.76 -45.51
CA THR A 111 -32.78 -20.72 -44.09
C THR A 111 -31.58 -20.24 -43.29
N PHE A 112 -31.80 -19.26 -42.43
CA PHE A 112 -30.80 -18.73 -41.50
C PHE A 112 -31.19 -19.10 -40.08
N ARG A 113 -30.27 -19.73 -39.36
CA ARG A 113 -30.40 -20.03 -37.94
C ARG A 113 -29.80 -18.90 -37.10
N ILE A 114 -30.60 -18.32 -36.22
CA ILE A 114 -30.20 -17.28 -35.26
C ILE A 114 -30.13 -17.94 -33.87
N LEU A 115 -28.91 -18.17 -33.38
CA LEU A 115 -28.69 -18.99 -32.19
C LEU A 115 -29.29 -18.39 -30.91
N ASP A 116 -29.17 -17.07 -30.74
CA ASP A 116 -29.72 -16.36 -29.58
C ASP A 116 -31.16 -15.85 -29.79
N GLY A 117 -31.75 -16.16 -30.95
CA GLY A 117 -33.15 -15.90 -31.26
C GLY A 117 -33.54 -14.44 -31.43
N VAL A 118 -32.61 -13.48 -31.42
CA VAL A 118 -32.93 -12.05 -31.39
C VAL A 118 -32.28 -11.25 -32.51
N SER A 119 -32.85 -10.09 -32.80
CA SER A 119 -32.13 -9.00 -33.47
C SER A 119 -31.39 -8.14 -32.46
N LYS A 120 -30.33 -7.47 -32.91
CA LYS A 120 -29.45 -6.60 -32.11
C LYS A 120 -29.37 -5.21 -32.73
N SER A 121 -29.29 -4.19 -31.87
CA SER A 121 -29.05 -2.81 -32.29
C SER A 121 -27.66 -2.69 -32.92
N LYS A 122 -27.53 -1.93 -34.00
CA LYS A 122 -26.22 -1.52 -34.53
C LYS A 122 -25.56 -0.45 -33.67
N THR A 123 -26.35 0.25 -32.86
CA THR A 123 -25.90 1.31 -31.97
C THR A 123 -25.64 0.74 -30.59
N ILE A 124 -24.58 1.22 -29.95
CA ILE A 124 -24.32 1.00 -28.53
C ILE A 124 -24.90 2.20 -27.79
N THR A 125 -25.72 1.94 -26.78
CA THR A 125 -26.33 3.00 -25.97
C THR A 125 -25.54 3.17 -24.67
N PRO A 126 -24.84 4.30 -24.46
CA PRO A 126 -24.09 4.56 -23.25
C PRO A 126 -24.93 5.27 -22.18
N PHE A 127 -24.63 4.96 -20.92
CA PHE A 127 -25.22 5.56 -19.72
C PHE A 127 -24.11 5.99 -18.79
N THR A 128 -24.01 7.28 -18.52
CA THR A 128 -22.97 7.84 -17.66
C THR A 128 -23.37 7.69 -16.19
N PHE A 129 -22.42 7.30 -15.35
CA PHE A 129 -22.61 7.32 -13.91
C PHE A 129 -22.43 8.73 -13.34
N THR A 130 -23.18 9.05 -12.30
CA THR A 130 -23.10 10.33 -11.59
C THR A 130 -22.79 10.09 -10.11
N LYS A 131 -21.83 10.85 -9.57
CA LYS A 131 -21.45 10.79 -8.15
C LYS A 131 -22.59 11.33 -7.29
N GLN A 132 -22.96 10.58 -6.28
CA GLN A 132 -24.00 10.90 -5.31
C GLN A 132 -23.40 11.49 -4.03
N ALA A 133 -24.25 12.06 -3.18
CA ALA A 133 -23.84 12.66 -1.91
C ALA A 133 -23.25 11.63 -0.92
N ASP A 134 -23.65 10.36 -1.01
CA ASP A 134 -23.12 9.25 -0.19
C ASP A 134 -21.76 8.72 -0.69
N GLY A 135 -21.20 9.32 -1.75
CA GLY A 135 -19.94 8.91 -2.37
C GLY A 135 -20.07 7.81 -3.42
N SER A 136 -21.23 7.14 -3.52
CA SER A 136 -21.50 6.16 -4.57
C SER A 136 -21.68 6.81 -5.93
N TRP A 137 -21.54 6.04 -7.00
CA TRP A 137 -21.81 6.46 -8.36
C TRP A 137 -23.05 5.73 -8.86
N LYS A 138 -24.03 6.43 -9.43
CA LYS A 138 -25.27 5.81 -9.90
C LYS A 138 -25.56 6.13 -11.35
N THR A 139 -26.15 5.16 -12.05
CA THR A 139 -26.74 5.37 -13.36
C THR A 139 -28.05 4.59 -13.49
N LYS A 140 -28.94 5.07 -14.36
CA LYS A 140 -30.18 4.38 -14.72
C LYS A 140 -30.09 3.97 -16.19
N ILE A 141 -30.00 2.67 -16.42
CA ILE A 141 -30.01 2.09 -17.76
C ILE A 141 -31.45 1.98 -18.23
N VAL A 142 -31.73 2.44 -19.46
CA VAL A 142 -33.05 2.33 -20.10
C VAL A 142 -32.92 1.41 -21.31
N ASN A 143 -33.36 0.16 -21.17
CA ASN A 143 -33.36 -0.81 -22.26
C ASN A 143 -34.69 -0.71 -23.05
N ASN A 144 -34.62 -0.12 -24.25
CA ASN A 144 -35.75 -0.03 -25.19
C ASN A 144 -35.94 -1.31 -26.05
N GLY A 145 -35.14 -2.34 -25.77
CA GLY A 145 -35.27 -3.69 -26.31
C GLY A 145 -36.54 -4.40 -25.82
N SER A 146 -36.87 -5.51 -26.47
CA SER A 146 -37.88 -6.46 -25.95
C SER A 146 -37.25 -7.70 -25.30
N GLU A 147 -35.92 -7.77 -25.22
CA GLU A 147 -35.16 -8.84 -24.56
C GLU A 147 -34.10 -8.27 -23.63
N TRP A 148 -33.65 -9.10 -22.68
CA TRP A 148 -32.58 -8.76 -21.75
C TRP A 148 -31.25 -8.48 -22.46
N ALA A 149 -30.57 -7.39 -22.10
CA ALA A 149 -29.32 -6.94 -22.70
C ALA A 149 -28.12 -7.16 -21.78
N TYR A 150 -26.96 -7.48 -22.39
CA TYR A 150 -25.68 -7.48 -21.68
C TYR A 150 -25.22 -6.05 -21.44
N VAL A 151 -24.56 -5.84 -20.29
CA VAL A 151 -24.02 -4.53 -19.91
C VAL A 151 -22.50 -4.61 -19.86
N ASN A 152 -21.86 -3.70 -20.58
CA ASN A 152 -20.43 -3.46 -20.45
C ASN A 152 -20.19 -2.24 -19.58
N TYR A 153 -19.17 -2.26 -18.73
CA TYR A 153 -18.81 -1.12 -17.89
C TYR A 153 -17.40 -0.65 -18.21
N ASN A 154 -17.21 0.66 -18.33
CA ASN A 154 -15.90 1.28 -18.45
C ASN A 154 -15.73 2.24 -17.27
N ILE A 155 -14.65 2.08 -16.49
CA ILE A 155 -14.41 2.83 -15.25
C ILE A 155 -12.95 3.31 -15.25
N ASP A 156 -12.76 4.63 -15.16
CA ASP A 156 -11.46 5.27 -15.05
C ASP A 156 -11.22 5.69 -13.60
N ILE A 157 -10.12 5.24 -13.01
CA ILE A 157 -9.73 5.48 -11.62
C ILE A 157 -8.94 6.80 -11.51
N ALA A 158 -9.42 7.73 -10.67
CA ALA A 158 -8.74 9.00 -10.37
C ALA A 158 -7.73 8.84 -9.22
N SER A 159 -8.15 8.22 -8.12
CA SER A 159 -7.32 7.89 -6.95
C SER A 159 -7.38 6.39 -6.70
N GLU A 160 -6.28 5.83 -6.20
CA GLU A 160 -6.14 4.39 -6.03
C GLU A 160 -7.27 3.75 -5.19
N THR A 161 -7.62 2.52 -5.50
CA THR A 161 -8.66 1.76 -4.78
C THR A 161 -8.33 0.27 -4.74
N GLY A 162 -8.63 -0.37 -3.61
CA GLY A 162 -8.49 -1.82 -3.42
C GLY A 162 -9.61 -2.67 -4.03
N TYR A 163 -10.78 -2.08 -4.29
CA TYR A 163 -11.89 -2.79 -4.93
C TYR A 163 -12.81 -1.88 -5.77
N ILE A 164 -13.63 -2.53 -6.60
CA ILE A 164 -14.79 -1.98 -7.30
C ILE A 164 -15.99 -2.91 -7.09
N GLY A 165 -17.15 -2.35 -6.75
CA GLY A 165 -18.41 -3.06 -6.64
C GLY A 165 -19.50 -2.45 -7.53
N LEU A 166 -20.20 -3.27 -8.31
CA LEU A 166 -21.40 -2.90 -9.07
C LEU A 166 -22.61 -3.66 -8.52
N VAL A 167 -23.68 -2.95 -8.19
CA VAL A 167 -24.87 -3.49 -7.54
C VAL A 167 -26.11 -3.12 -8.34
N SER A 168 -26.96 -4.12 -8.56
CA SER A 168 -28.28 -4.03 -9.18
C SER A 168 -29.23 -4.95 -8.43
N GLU A 169 -30.54 -4.74 -8.58
CA GLU A 169 -31.56 -5.73 -8.19
C GLU A 169 -31.38 -7.10 -8.86
N HIS A 170 -30.64 -7.18 -9.98
CA HIS A 170 -30.42 -8.43 -10.73
C HIS A 170 -29.10 -9.17 -10.40
N GLY A 171 -28.22 -8.54 -9.62
CA GLY A 171 -26.95 -9.15 -9.21
C GLY A 171 -25.91 -8.15 -8.71
N ILE A 172 -24.78 -8.70 -8.26
CA ILE A 172 -23.64 -7.96 -7.76
C ILE A 172 -22.39 -8.44 -8.50
N LEU A 173 -21.52 -7.51 -8.89
CA LEU A 173 -20.16 -7.78 -9.36
C LEU A 173 -19.18 -7.13 -8.39
N GLN A 174 -18.17 -7.87 -7.94
CA GLN A 174 -17.10 -7.31 -7.13
C GLN A 174 -15.73 -7.76 -7.66
N PHE A 175 -14.84 -6.79 -7.81
CA PHE A 175 -13.47 -7.00 -8.21
C PHE A 175 -12.52 -6.38 -7.19
N GLY A 176 -11.51 -7.11 -6.75
CA GLY A 176 -10.62 -6.70 -5.66
C GLY A 176 -11.22 -6.92 -4.26
N LYS A 177 -10.52 -6.47 -3.22
CA LYS A 177 -10.88 -6.74 -1.82
C LYS A 177 -11.28 -5.47 -1.08
N VAL A 178 -12.45 -5.51 -0.44
CA VAL A 178 -12.97 -4.39 0.36
C VAL A 178 -12.06 -4.05 1.56
N ASP A 179 -11.36 -5.04 2.11
CA ASP A 179 -10.47 -4.90 3.27
C ASP A 179 -9.01 -4.57 2.90
N GLU A 180 -8.70 -4.19 1.66
CA GLU A 180 -7.35 -3.78 1.27
C GLU A 180 -7.01 -2.44 1.94
N ALA A 181 -6.08 -2.48 2.89
CA ALA A 181 -5.68 -1.32 3.68
C ALA A 181 -4.61 -0.50 2.97
N ASP A 182 -4.81 0.81 2.95
CA ASP A 182 -3.95 1.81 2.30
C ASP A 182 -2.57 1.95 2.97
N MET A 183 -2.50 1.71 4.28
CA MET A 183 -1.26 1.83 5.04
C MET A 183 -1.12 0.72 6.09
N VAL A 184 0.12 0.28 6.32
CA VAL A 184 0.49 -0.62 7.42
C VAL A 184 1.46 0.06 8.39
N GLU A 185 1.33 -0.27 9.67
CA GLU A 185 2.24 0.22 10.70
C GLU A 185 3.58 -0.53 10.62
N ALA A 186 4.68 0.22 10.54
CA ALA A 186 6.05 -0.30 10.52
C ALA A 186 6.94 0.49 11.49
N THR A 187 8.10 -0.06 11.85
CA THR A 187 9.03 0.58 12.79
C THR A 187 10.35 0.96 12.09
N LYS A 188 10.91 2.13 12.43
CA LYS A 188 12.25 2.56 12.02
C LYS A 188 13.02 3.17 13.18
N ASN A 189 14.35 3.22 13.06
CA ASN A 189 15.19 3.98 13.99
C ASN A 189 15.29 5.44 13.52
N VAL A 190 15.15 6.39 14.45
CA VAL A 190 15.17 7.83 14.17
C VAL A 190 16.25 8.48 15.00
N LYS A 191 17.21 9.15 14.36
CA LYS A 191 18.25 9.89 15.05
C LYS A 191 17.66 11.20 15.56
N LEU A 192 17.53 11.34 16.88
CA LEU A 192 16.95 12.52 17.51
C LEU A 192 17.98 13.64 17.69
N HIS A 193 19.25 13.28 17.90
CA HIS A 193 20.29 14.26 18.18
C HIS A 193 21.68 13.82 17.71
N THR A 194 22.51 14.80 17.35
CA THR A 194 23.94 14.65 17.04
C THR A 194 24.72 15.87 17.51
N GLY A 195 25.90 15.64 18.09
CA GLY A 195 26.79 16.71 18.54
C GLY A 195 26.33 17.36 19.84
N PHE A 196 26.69 18.64 20.01
CA PHE A 196 26.56 19.36 21.28
C PHE A 196 25.77 20.67 21.20
N THR A 197 25.26 21.06 20.02
CA THR A 197 24.64 22.38 19.80
C THR A 197 23.38 22.63 20.65
N GLN A 198 22.62 21.59 20.97
CA GLN A 198 21.39 21.72 21.80
C GLN A 198 21.62 21.34 23.27
N TRP A 199 22.87 21.10 23.67
CA TRP A 199 23.19 20.90 25.08
C TRP A 199 23.22 22.24 25.80
N THR A 200 22.71 22.26 27.02
CA THR A 200 22.61 23.44 27.86
C THR A 200 23.11 23.15 29.27
N ALA A 201 23.56 24.18 30.00
CA ALA A 201 23.94 24.01 31.41
C ALA A 201 22.75 23.47 32.24
N GLY A 202 23.03 22.49 33.09
CA GLY A 202 22.07 21.94 34.06
C GLY A 202 22.40 22.38 35.48
N THR A 203 21.43 22.24 36.38
CA THR A 203 21.62 22.64 37.79
C THR A 203 21.55 21.47 38.78
N THR A 204 20.92 20.36 38.39
CA THR A 204 20.74 19.18 39.24
C THR A 204 21.02 17.92 38.45
N PHE A 205 21.97 17.10 38.89
CA PHE A 205 22.25 15.80 38.29
C PHE A 205 21.41 14.72 38.97
N TYR A 206 20.42 14.15 38.28
CA TYR A 206 19.39 13.32 38.93
C TYR A 206 19.84 11.90 39.25
N GLU A 207 20.94 11.43 38.66
CA GLU A 207 21.58 10.19 39.11
C GLU A 207 22.09 10.33 40.55
N ASN A 208 22.68 11.48 40.89
CA ASN A 208 23.15 11.78 42.24
C ASN A 208 23.15 13.30 42.49
N PRO A 209 22.14 13.83 43.22
CA PRO A 209 22.02 15.26 43.53
C PRO A 209 23.15 15.86 44.39
N ALA A 210 24.05 15.03 44.94
CA ALA A 210 25.26 15.47 45.63
C ALA A 210 26.38 15.91 44.66
N LYS A 211 26.21 15.68 43.34
CA LYS A 211 27.00 16.32 42.27
C LYS A 211 26.51 17.74 42.07
N LYS A 212 27.38 18.71 42.32
CA LYS A 212 27.03 20.14 42.25
C LYS A 212 27.68 20.82 41.05
N ASP A 213 26.87 21.65 40.39
CA ASP A 213 27.32 22.56 39.36
C ASP A 213 27.97 23.80 39.98
N VAL A 214 29.22 24.05 39.63
CA VAL A 214 30.05 25.17 40.14
C VAL A 214 30.98 25.75 39.06
N THR A 215 30.97 25.20 37.86
CA THR A 215 31.78 25.64 36.71
C THR A 215 31.09 25.21 35.41
N ASP A 216 31.58 25.71 34.28
CA ASP A 216 30.99 25.45 32.96
C ASP A 216 31.72 24.35 32.17
N MET A 217 31.05 23.85 31.13
CA MET A 217 31.68 23.09 30.05
C MET A 217 31.76 23.90 28.77
N SER A 218 32.77 23.61 27.94
CA SER A 218 32.91 24.19 26.61
C SER A 218 33.41 23.15 25.61
N ILE A 219 33.15 23.41 24.32
CA ILE A 219 33.69 22.58 23.23
C ILE A 219 35.12 23.00 22.95
N GLN A 220 36.04 22.05 23.11
CA GLN A 220 37.48 22.22 22.90
C GLN A 220 37.97 21.12 21.96
N ASN A 221 38.38 21.49 20.74
CA ASN A 221 38.84 20.54 19.72
C ASN A 221 37.87 19.36 19.47
N GLY A 222 36.57 19.65 19.42
CA GLY A 222 35.51 18.64 19.21
C GLY A 222 35.10 17.85 20.45
N TRP A 223 35.68 18.15 21.62
CA TRP A 223 35.33 17.53 22.89
C TRP A 223 34.54 18.49 23.78
N LEU A 224 33.42 18.06 24.32
CA LEU A 224 32.77 18.72 25.45
C LEU A 224 33.56 18.41 26.73
N LYS A 225 34.18 19.44 27.32
CA LYS A 225 35.07 19.36 28.47
C LYS A 225 34.76 20.46 29.47
N LEU A 226 35.30 20.36 30.69
CA LEU A 226 35.31 21.49 31.62
C LEU A 226 35.98 22.72 30.98
N ALA A 227 35.34 23.88 31.08
CA ALA A 227 35.81 25.10 30.45
C ALA A 227 37.09 25.64 31.11
N ASN A 228 37.20 25.50 32.42
CA ASN A 228 38.32 26.00 33.23
C ASN A 228 38.74 24.97 34.29
N LYS A 229 39.99 25.05 34.74
CA LYS A 229 40.50 24.40 35.96
C LYS A 229 40.49 25.40 37.13
N GLY A 230 40.68 24.93 38.36
CA GLY A 230 40.80 25.79 39.55
C GLY A 230 39.49 26.29 40.16
N PHE A 231 38.34 25.75 39.75
CA PHE A 231 37.03 26.00 40.37
C PHE A 231 36.94 25.42 41.79
N THR A 232 36.11 26.01 42.65
CA THR A 232 36.01 25.64 44.07
C THR A 232 34.66 24.99 44.38
N ASN A 233 34.62 24.16 45.43
CA ASN A 233 33.40 23.48 45.87
C ASN A 233 32.48 24.43 46.68
N THR A 234 32.00 25.49 46.05
CA THR A 234 31.14 26.51 46.69
C THR A 234 29.79 25.97 47.15
N ALA A 235 29.30 24.90 46.50
CA ALA A 235 28.01 24.29 46.75
C ALA A 235 28.07 23.07 47.71
N ASN A 236 29.22 22.80 48.33
CA ASN A 236 29.44 21.70 49.29
C ASN A 236 28.97 20.32 48.77
N GLY A 237 29.22 20.03 47.50
CA GLY A 237 28.91 18.74 46.88
C GLY A 237 29.89 17.65 47.29
N SER A 238 29.45 16.38 47.27
CA SER A 238 30.37 15.22 47.35
C SER A 238 31.25 15.14 46.11
N TYR A 239 30.71 15.61 44.99
CA TYR A 239 31.42 15.94 43.78
C TYR A 239 30.99 17.32 43.30
N PHE A 240 31.90 18.06 42.69
CA PHE A 240 31.65 19.41 42.22
C PHE A 240 32.32 19.63 40.87
N GLY A 241 31.62 20.26 39.94
CA GLY A 241 32.07 20.38 38.56
C GLY A 241 31.03 21.07 37.71
N ALA A 242 30.79 20.56 36.50
CA ALA A 242 29.83 21.11 35.58
C ALA A 242 28.76 20.07 35.23
N ILE A 243 27.52 20.53 35.03
CA ILE A 243 26.42 19.73 34.50
C ILE A 243 26.01 20.28 33.13
N GLN A 244 25.87 19.38 32.16
CA GLN A 244 25.26 19.67 30.87
C GLN A 244 24.06 18.74 30.67
N GLU A 245 22.99 19.26 30.08
CA GLU A 245 21.77 18.53 29.79
C GLU A 245 21.42 18.68 28.31
N LEU A 246 20.88 17.60 27.74
CA LEU A 246 20.28 17.59 26.43
C LEU A 246 18.79 17.24 26.56
N PRO A 247 17.86 18.20 26.41
CA PRO A 247 16.44 17.88 26.26
C PRO A 247 16.20 17.16 24.92
N LEU A 248 15.48 16.04 24.95
CA LEU A 248 15.10 15.33 23.74
C LEU A 248 13.89 16.01 23.08
N SER A 249 13.91 16.11 21.75
CA SER A 249 12.83 16.68 20.94
C SER A 249 11.50 15.93 21.09
N GLU A 250 11.58 14.62 21.35
CA GLU A 250 10.45 13.76 21.67
C GLU A 250 10.87 12.71 22.71
N THR A 251 9.89 12.15 23.42
CA THR A 251 10.14 11.07 24.38
C THR A 251 10.14 9.70 23.70
N CYS A 252 10.88 8.75 24.28
CA CYS A 252 10.99 7.40 23.72
C CYS A 252 11.27 6.34 24.80
N THR A 253 10.69 5.15 24.62
CA THR A 253 10.92 4.00 25.50
C THR A 253 12.19 3.25 25.11
N ASP A 254 12.45 3.12 23.81
CA ASP A 254 13.62 2.42 23.28
C ASP A 254 14.57 3.43 22.65
N TRP A 255 15.84 3.35 23.04
CA TRP A 255 16.83 4.34 22.65
C TRP A 255 18.25 3.80 22.69
N TYR A 256 19.13 4.50 21.98
CA TYR A 256 20.53 4.18 21.84
C TYR A 256 21.39 5.44 21.86
N ILE A 257 22.44 5.43 22.68
CA ILE A 257 23.49 6.44 22.71
C ILE A 257 24.76 5.84 22.12
N TRP A 258 25.32 6.53 21.14
CA TRP A 258 26.70 6.34 20.70
C TRP A 258 27.49 7.60 20.99
N ALA A 259 28.68 7.46 21.56
CA ALA A 259 29.59 8.56 21.76
C ALA A 259 31.04 8.07 21.95
N ARG A 260 31.93 8.99 22.27
CA ARG A 260 33.32 8.73 22.66
C ARG A 260 33.62 9.36 24.01
N ALA A 261 34.15 8.57 24.93
CA ALA A 261 34.58 9.06 26.23
C ALA A 261 36.07 9.35 26.25
N ARG A 262 36.47 10.28 27.11
CA ARG A 262 37.86 10.55 27.49
C ARG A 262 37.94 10.67 29.00
N PHE A 263 38.90 9.97 29.60
CA PHE A 263 39.18 10.02 31.02
C PHE A 263 40.59 9.49 31.31
N GLU A 264 41.51 10.35 31.72
CA GLU A 264 42.92 10.01 31.95
C GLU A 264 43.51 10.89 33.06
N ALA A 265 44.25 10.25 33.98
CA ALA A 265 45.05 10.94 34.97
C ALA A 265 46.53 10.90 34.57
N GLY A 266 47.16 12.07 34.54
CA GLY A 266 48.57 12.24 34.20
C GLY A 266 49.49 12.20 35.42
N LEU A 267 48.95 12.31 36.63
CA LEU A 267 49.71 12.24 37.88
C LEU A 267 49.03 11.31 38.89
N MET A 268 49.86 10.67 39.73
CA MET A 268 49.38 9.85 40.85
C MET A 268 48.59 10.71 41.84
N GLY A 269 47.48 10.14 42.32
CA GLY A 269 46.60 10.78 43.29
C GLY A 269 45.67 11.87 42.74
N GLN A 270 45.65 12.08 41.42
CA GLN A 270 44.55 12.84 40.80
C GLN A 270 43.22 12.11 40.98
N THR A 271 42.13 12.86 41.06
CA THR A 271 40.77 12.34 41.22
C THR A 271 39.82 13.07 40.28
N GLY A 272 38.64 12.50 40.09
CA GLY A 272 37.61 13.11 39.26
C GLY A 272 36.48 12.14 38.95
N GLU A 273 35.46 12.67 38.32
CA GLU A 273 34.28 11.90 37.92
C GLU A 273 33.76 12.36 36.56
N TRP A 274 33.27 11.39 35.80
CA TRP A 274 32.62 11.55 34.50
C TRP A 274 31.35 10.71 34.54
N ALA A 275 30.19 11.26 34.18
CA ALA A 275 28.93 10.51 34.20
C ALA A 275 28.01 10.93 33.06
N LEU A 276 27.54 9.96 32.27
CA LEU A 276 26.55 10.19 31.21
C LEU A 276 25.32 9.33 31.47
N CYS A 277 24.18 9.99 31.73
CA CYS A 277 22.95 9.38 32.23
C CYS A 277 21.74 9.80 31.41
N VAL A 278 20.74 8.92 31.33
CA VAL A 278 19.43 9.21 30.73
C VAL A 278 18.39 9.22 31.83
N VAL A 279 17.52 10.23 31.84
CA VAL A 279 16.46 10.38 32.84
C VAL A 279 15.10 10.51 32.16
N ASP A 280 14.06 10.14 32.89
CA ASP A 280 12.70 10.11 32.41
C ASP A 280 11.97 11.47 32.54
N GLU A 281 10.69 11.47 32.20
CA GLU A 281 9.80 12.65 32.28
C GLU A 281 9.63 13.18 33.70
N ASN A 282 9.89 12.36 34.73
CA ASN A 282 9.79 12.72 36.15
C ASN A 282 11.16 13.06 36.76
N ASN A 283 12.19 13.24 35.91
CA ASN A 283 13.57 13.42 36.34
C ASN A 283 14.11 12.26 37.19
N GLN A 284 13.66 11.04 36.94
CA GLN A 284 14.22 9.83 37.55
C GLN A 284 15.24 9.20 36.61
N LEU A 285 16.35 8.74 37.17
CA LEU A 285 17.35 7.99 36.40
C LEU A 285 16.71 6.79 35.72
N ILE A 286 16.99 6.59 34.44
CA ILE A 286 16.68 5.36 33.71
C ILE A 286 17.92 4.46 33.72
N ALA A 287 19.04 4.96 33.19
CA ALA A 287 20.32 4.27 33.16
C ALA A 287 21.45 5.27 32.91
N GLY A 288 22.66 4.90 33.30
CA GLY A 288 23.85 5.71 33.04
C GLY A 288 25.13 4.94 33.27
N MET A 289 26.22 5.49 32.74
CA MET A 289 27.56 4.98 33.01
C MET A 289 28.42 6.09 33.60
N ILE A 290 29.15 5.71 34.65
CA ILE A 290 29.91 6.62 35.49
C ILE A 290 31.35 6.12 35.51
N ILE A 291 32.31 7.02 35.40
CA ILE A 291 33.73 6.74 35.62
C ILE A 291 34.13 7.52 36.86
N GLU A 292 34.57 6.80 37.89
CA GLU A 292 34.96 7.37 39.17
C GLU A 292 36.44 7.10 39.42
N LYS A 293 37.17 8.15 39.79
CA LYS A 293 38.53 8.03 40.29
C LYS A 293 38.64 8.72 41.66
N TYR A 294 38.61 7.92 42.72
CA TYR A 294 38.71 8.38 44.11
C TYR A 294 40.07 8.09 44.76
N ASP A 295 40.94 7.30 44.12
CA ASP A 295 42.28 6.98 44.63
C ASP A 295 43.16 8.24 44.68
N ARG A 296 43.36 8.75 45.90
CA ARG A 296 44.10 9.99 46.21
C ARG A 296 45.62 9.82 46.23
N SER A 297 46.12 8.60 46.05
CA SER A 297 47.56 8.29 46.10
C SER A 297 48.08 7.62 44.83
N GLY A 298 47.25 6.82 44.16
CA GLY A 298 47.61 6.06 42.97
C GLY A 298 46.78 6.43 41.76
N ASN A 299 46.62 5.48 40.84
CA ASN A 299 45.97 5.68 39.54
C ASN A 299 44.78 4.74 39.29
N LYS A 300 44.19 4.19 40.36
CA LYS A 300 43.03 3.30 40.24
C LYS A 300 41.75 4.11 40.02
N GLY A 301 41.03 3.79 38.95
CA GLY A 301 39.68 4.25 38.70
C GLY A 301 38.73 3.07 38.52
N GLN A 302 37.46 3.36 38.29
CA GLN A 302 36.45 2.35 37.99
C GLN A 302 35.39 2.91 37.06
N VAL A 303 34.86 2.05 36.18
CA VAL A 303 33.62 2.31 35.46
C VAL A 303 32.47 1.60 36.18
N CYS A 304 31.34 2.29 36.32
CA CYS A 304 30.15 1.84 37.00
C CYS A 304 28.96 1.90 36.04
N PHE A 305 28.21 0.79 35.93
CA PHE A 305 26.94 0.74 35.18
C PHE A 305 25.80 0.89 36.17
N THR A 306 24.99 1.93 36.04
CA THR A 306 23.87 2.22 36.95
C THR A 306 22.53 2.13 36.23
N ILE A 307 21.52 1.62 36.95
CA ILE A 307 20.14 1.51 36.49
C ILE A 307 19.22 2.16 37.53
N GLY A 308 18.28 2.97 37.04
CA GLY A 308 17.23 3.62 37.82
C GLY A 308 16.51 2.68 38.77
N GLY A 309 16.36 3.10 40.03
CA GLY A 309 15.70 2.30 41.07
C GLY A 309 16.41 1.01 41.46
N GLN A 310 17.56 0.69 40.86
CA GLN A 310 18.32 -0.53 41.12
C GLN A 310 19.80 -0.30 41.48
N GLY A 311 20.30 0.93 41.36
CA GLY A 311 21.67 1.32 41.69
C GLY A 311 22.71 0.77 40.73
N ILE A 312 23.96 0.70 41.20
CA ILE A 312 25.10 0.19 40.44
C ILE A 312 24.98 -1.33 40.27
N LYS A 313 24.96 -1.79 39.01
CA LYS A 313 24.90 -3.21 38.64
C LYS A 313 26.26 -3.85 38.47
N LYS A 314 27.25 -3.07 38.05
CA LYS A 314 28.61 -3.54 37.83
C LYS A 314 29.59 -2.42 38.06
N THR A 315 30.70 -2.78 38.68
CA THR A 315 31.88 -1.95 38.81
C THR A 315 33.05 -2.71 38.20
N ILE A 316 33.79 -2.07 37.30
CA ILE A 316 34.98 -2.64 36.67
C ILE A 316 36.15 -1.71 37.01
N PRO A 317 37.11 -2.16 37.85
CA PRO A 317 38.31 -1.37 38.13
C PRO A 317 39.23 -1.33 36.92
N PHE A 318 39.91 -0.21 36.72
CA PHE A 318 40.93 -0.05 35.69
C PHE A 318 41.99 0.97 36.14
N THR A 319 43.11 1.03 35.44
CA THR A 319 44.14 2.05 35.69
C THR A 319 43.89 3.21 34.74
N THR A 320 43.72 4.43 35.24
CA THR A 320 43.39 5.62 34.43
C THR A 320 44.60 6.19 33.68
N SER A 321 45.42 5.32 33.07
CA SER A 321 46.63 5.67 32.31
C SER A 321 46.32 6.05 30.86
N VAL A 322 47.35 6.46 30.12
CA VAL A 322 47.26 6.74 28.68
C VAL A 322 47.16 5.48 27.81
N TRP A 323 47.57 4.33 28.34
CA TRP A 323 47.76 3.08 27.58
C TRP A 323 46.45 2.34 27.37
N LEU A 324 46.18 1.95 26.12
CA LEU A 324 44.94 1.28 25.72
C LEU A 324 44.70 0.02 26.54
N ARG A 325 45.74 -0.79 26.77
CA ARG A 325 45.68 -2.04 27.54
C ARG A 325 44.98 -1.86 28.90
N ASP A 326 45.18 -0.69 29.52
CA ASP A 326 44.66 -0.41 30.85
C ASP A 326 43.41 0.48 30.80
N ASN A 327 43.30 1.35 29.78
CA ASN A 327 42.27 2.37 29.70
C ASN A 327 41.83 2.63 28.24
N PRO A 328 40.64 2.20 27.82
CA PRO A 328 40.12 2.52 26.49
C PRO A 328 39.87 4.02 26.29
N TYR A 329 39.75 4.80 27.36
CA TYR A 329 39.43 6.24 27.33
C TYR A 329 40.64 7.15 27.54
N GLY A 330 41.85 6.56 27.57
CA GLY A 330 43.12 7.28 27.55
C GLY A 330 43.54 7.70 26.13
N GLY A 331 44.63 8.46 26.04
CA GLY A 331 45.14 9.00 24.78
C GLY A 331 45.41 7.94 23.70
N GLU A 332 45.96 6.78 24.05
CA GLU A 332 46.19 5.69 23.09
C GLU A 332 44.87 5.05 22.62
N GLY A 333 43.88 4.94 23.51
CA GLY A 333 42.56 4.45 23.14
C GLY A 333 41.85 5.36 22.15
N ILE A 334 42.02 6.68 22.29
CA ILE A 334 41.51 7.65 21.32
C ILE A 334 42.23 7.51 19.97
N SER A 335 43.57 7.47 19.96
CA SER A 335 44.35 7.38 18.71
C SER A 335 44.10 6.06 17.95
N LYS A 336 43.83 4.97 18.68
CA LYS A 336 43.45 3.67 18.14
C LYS A 336 41.95 3.48 17.95
N ASN A 337 41.14 4.54 18.04
CA ASN A 337 39.71 4.48 17.79
C ASN A 337 38.96 3.45 18.67
N SER A 338 39.41 3.24 19.91
CA SER A 338 38.95 2.21 20.84
C SER A 338 38.14 2.75 22.03
N ASN A 339 37.91 4.06 22.07
CA ASN A 339 37.32 4.80 23.19
C ASN A 339 35.79 4.94 23.12
N MET A 340 35.11 3.92 22.61
CA MET A 340 33.68 3.97 22.36
C MET A 340 32.87 3.95 23.66
N PHE A 341 31.85 4.81 23.70
CA PHE A 341 30.76 4.78 24.65
C PHE A 341 29.52 4.30 23.92
N ASP A 342 28.90 3.24 24.43
CA ASP A 342 27.67 2.68 23.88
C ASP A 342 26.75 2.26 25.03
N LEU A 343 25.54 2.82 24.99
CA LEU A 343 24.48 2.56 25.95
C LEU A 343 23.15 2.43 25.20
N LYS A 344 22.50 1.27 25.34
CA LYS A 344 21.24 0.98 24.66
C LYS A 344 20.17 0.51 25.64
N LYS A 345 18.94 0.98 25.46
CA LYS A 345 17.74 0.45 26.12
C LYS A 345 16.75 -0.05 25.08
N GLU A 346 16.29 -1.28 25.24
CA GLU A 346 15.25 -1.92 24.42
C GLU A 346 14.25 -2.56 25.39
N ALA A 347 13.01 -2.07 25.39
CA ALA A 347 11.98 -2.48 26.34
C ALA A 347 12.47 -2.42 27.80
N ASP A 348 12.59 -3.56 28.47
CA ASP A 348 13.00 -3.72 29.86
C ASP A 348 14.50 -4.01 30.05
N LYS A 349 15.28 -3.99 28.97
CA LYS A 349 16.72 -4.34 28.96
C LYS A 349 17.58 -3.12 28.70
N VAL A 350 18.63 -2.94 29.49
CA VAL A 350 19.71 -1.97 29.24
C VAL A 350 21.01 -2.73 28.98
N THR A 351 21.71 -2.32 27.93
CA THR A 351 22.99 -2.88 27.49
C THR A 351 24.06 -1.81 27.52
N PHE A 352 25.16 -2.08 28.23
CA PHE A 352 26.33 -1.22 28.38
C PHE A 352 27.50 -1.81 27.61
N TYR A 353 28.29 -0.99 26.93
CA TYR A 353 29.57 -1.40 26.37
C TYR A 353 30.72 -0.93 27.26
N TRP A 354 31.70 -1.81 27.47
CA TRP A 354 33.00 -1.44 28.00
C TRP A 354 34.10 -2.32 27.42
N TYR A 355 35.09 -1.66 26.84
CA TYR A 355 36.37 -2.22 26.40
C TYR A 355 36.26 -3.59 25.70
N GLY A 356 35.49 -3.65 24.61
CA GLY A 356 35.32 -4.85 23.79
C GLY A 356 34.22 -5.82 24.26
N SER A 357 33.53 -5.52 25.35
CA SER A 357 32.48 -6.37 25.94
C SER A 357 31.16 -5.62 26.10
N TYR A 358 30.05 -6.35 25.98
CA TYR A 358 28.71 -5.86 26.29
C TYR A 358 28.16 -6.50 27.57
N PHE A 359 27.48 -5.71 28.38
CA PHE A 359 26.89 -6.11 29.66
C PHE A 359 25.41 -5.74 29.65
N SER A 360 24.52 -6.74 29.74
CA SER A 360 23.07 -6.53 29.69
C SER A 360 22.42 -6.81 31.04
N TYR A 361 21.45 -5.98 31.42
CA TYR A 361 20.64 -6.16 32.62
C TYR A 361 19.18 -5.89 32.30
N GLN A 362 18.28 -6.66 32.91
CA GLN A 362 16.83 -6.54 32.70
C GLN A 362 16.12 -6.12 33.98
N SER A 363 15.09 -5.30 33.83
CA SER A 363 14.19 -4.90 34.91
C SER A 363 12.84 -4.48 34.34
N ASN A 364 11.77 -5.15 34.76
CA ASN A 364 10.40 -4.84 34.32
C ASN A 364 10.01 -3.38 34.56
N ALA A 365 10.58 -2.73 35.59
CA ALA A 365 10.33 -1.32 35.89
C ALA A 365 10.78 -0.38 34.76
N LEU A 366 11.69 -0.81 33.89
CA LEU A 366 12.22 0.00 32.78
C LEU A 366 11.30 0.03 31.56
N LYS A 367 10.40 -0.95 31.42
CA LYS A 367 9.66 -1.22 30.18
C LYS A 367 8.95 0.00 29.62
N ASN A 368 8.30 0.76 30.50
CA ASN A 368 7.46 1.91 30.13
C ASN A 368 8.12 3.27 30.43
N LEU A 369 9.35 3.29 30.95
CA LEU A 369 10.04 4.55 31.21
C LEU A 369 10.42 5.21 29.89
N LYS A 370 10.02 6.47 29.75
CA LYS A 370 10.26 7.28 28.57
C LYS A 370 11.41 8.23 28.84
N ALA A 371 12.51 8.08 28.09
CA ALA A 371 13.61 9.02 28.13
C ALA A 371 13.12 10.41 27.71
N LYS A 372 13.46 11.43 28.51
CA LYS A 372 13.12 12.83 28.25
C LYS A 372 14.34 13.70 28.04
N LYS A 373 15.43 13.40 28.74
CA LYS A 373 16.69 14.14 28.61
C LYS A 373 17.89 13.24 28.91
N VAL A 374 19.04 13.66 28.41
CA VAL A 374 20.36 13.11 28.75
C VAL A 374 21.07 14.13 29.63
N GLN A 375 21.77 13.68 30.67
CA GLN A 375 22.60 14.51 31.53
C GLN A 375 24.05 14.03 31.49
N PHE A 376 24.98 14.97 31.44
CA PHE A 376 26.40 14.73 31.46
C PHE A 376 27.05 15.54 32.59
N PHE A 377 27.89 14.89 33.39
CA PHE A 377 28.64 15.51 34.48
C PHE A 377 30.14 15.26 34.30
N LEU A 378 30.92 16.30 34.58
CA LEU A 378 32.37 16.25 34.70
C LEU A 378 32.75 16.99 35.98
N GLY A 379 33.63 16.44 36.81
CA GLY A 379 33.97 17.13 38.04
C GLY A 379 35.06 16.51 38.90
N GLN A 380 35.26 17.15 40.05
CA GLN A 380 36.20 16.79 41.10
C GLN A 380 35.49 16.21 42.31
N MET A 381 36.17 15.35 43.04
CA MET A 381 35.75 14.80 44.33
C MET A 381 35.99 15.78 45.48
N ALA A 382 35.08 15.81 46.46
CA ALA A 382 35.23 16.62 47.66
C ALA A 382 36.56 16.40 48.41
N GLY A 383 37.11 17.48 48.95
CA GLY A 383 38.38 17.46 49.68
C GLY A 383 39.62 17.32 48.80
N GLN A 384 39.51 17.59 47.50
CA GLN A 384 40.61 17.74 46.55
C GLN A 384 40.49 19.10 45.84
N ASN A 385 41.62 19.66 45.40
CA ASN A 385 41.60 20.87 44.58
C ASN A 385 41.35 20.52 43.10
N SER A 386 40.92 21.49 42.29
CA SER A 386 40.62 21.29 40.86
C SER A 386 41.71 21.84 39.93
N THR A 387 42.87 22.24 40.47
CA THR A 387 43.98 22.80 39.70
C THR A 387 44.92 21.69 39.24
N ASP A 388 45.55 20.98 40.18
CA ASP A 388 46.55 19.95 39.90
C ASP A 388 46.12 18.54 40.34
N ARG A 389 45.11 18.44 41.22
CA ARG A 389 44.54 17.16 41.68
C ARG A 389 43.34 16.68 40.86
N LEU A 390 42.87 17.45 39.87
CA LEU A 390 41.86 17.01 38.90
C LEU A 390 42.48 16.08 37.87
N VAL A 391 41.78 15.03 37.43
CA VAL A 391 42.28 14.20 36.32
C VAL A 391 42.63 15.07 35.10
N THR A 392 43.75 14.74 34.47
CA THR A 392 44.36 15.58 33.43
C THR A 392 43.42 15.82 32.26
N GLU A 393 42.74 14.76 31.80
CA GLU A 393 41.84 14.80 30.65
C GLU A 393 40.51 14.13 30.98
N MET A 394 39.41 14.83 30.71
CA MET A 394 38.06 14.25 30.72
C MET A 394 37.19 14.94 29.68
N GLY A 395 36.27 14.20 29.05
CA GLY A 395 35.35 14.79 28.10
C GLY A 395 34.48 13.79 27.33
N LEU A 396 33.63 14.33 26.47
CA LEU A 396 32.72 13.58 25.59
C LEU A 396 32.84 14.12 24.15
N SER A 397 32.92 13.23 23.16
CA SER A 397 32.86 13.59 21.73
C SER A 397 31.92 12.68 20.94
N ASP A 398 31.64 13.04 19.69
CA ASP A 398 30.90 12.22 18.72
C ASP A 398 29.52 11.73 19.21
N PHE A 399 28.88 12.52 20.06
CA PHE A 399 27.63 12.14 20.70
C PHE A 399 26.49 12.04 19.68
N SER A 400 25.69 10.99 19.78
CA SER A 400 24.38 10.89 19.13
C SER A 400 23.38 10.13 19.99
N PHE A 401 22.12 10.53 19.86
CA PHE A 401 20.98 9.86 20.50
C PHE A 401 19.99 9.41 19.42
N THR A 402 19.64 8.13 19.43
CA THR A 402 18.75 7.51 18.46
C THR A 402 17.55 6.89 19.17
N LYS A 403 16.34 7.31 18.80
CA LYS A 403 15.09 6.63 19.15
C LYS A 403 14.99 5.36 18.32
N LEU A 404 14.80 4.24 19.00
CA LEU A 404 14.63 2.94 18.36
C LEU A 404 13.13 2.63 18.21
N ASN A 405 12.80 1.79 17.24
CA ASN A 405 11.44 1.25 17.06
C ASN A 405 10.33 2.32 16.95
N ALA A 406 10.63 3.49 16.34
CA ALA A 406 9.62 4.52 16.11
C ALA A 406 8.62 4.05 15.04
N THR A 407 7.33 4.08 15.37
CA THR A 407 6.25 3.70 14.47
C THR A 407 6.02 4.73 13.38
N TYR A 408 5.80 4.27 12.14
CA TYR A 408 5.44 5.08 10.99
C TYR A 408 4.51 4.29 10.06
N TRP A 409 3.68 5.02 9.31
CA TRP A 409 2.80 4.44 8.31
C TRP A 409 3.56 4.20 7.00
N LYS A 410 3.45 2.99 6.47
CA LYS A 410 4.01 2.57 5.18
C LYS A 410 2.88 2.25 4.22
N ASP A 411 2.92 2.89 3.05
CA ASP A 411 2.00 2.69 1.93
C ASP A 411 2.09 1.26 1.36
N VAL A 412 0.94 0.66 1.06
CA VAL A 412 0.80 -0.64 0.38
C VAL A 412 0.25 -0.37 -1.02
N PRO A 413 0.99 -0.71 -2.10
CA PRO A 413 0.50 -0.50 -3.46
C PRO A 413 -0.86 -1.17 -3.67
N ASN A 414 -1.92 -0.36 -3.82
CA ASN A 414 -3.28 -0.85 -3.97
C ASN A 414 -3.49 -1.54 -5.32
N ARG A 415 -4.44 -2.51 -5.36
CA ARG A 415 -4.78 -3.30 -6.55
C ARG A 415 -5.03 -2.48 -7.81
N TYR A 416 -5.73 -1.35 -7.69
CA TYR A 416 -6.01 -0.43 -8.80
C TYR A 416 -5.42 0.96 -8.52
N PRO A 417 -4.17 1.24 -8.94
CA PRO A 417 -3.55 2.55 -8.77
C PRO A 417 -4.28 3.65 -9.55
N SER A 418 -3.98 4.92 -9.22
CA SER A 418 -4.43 6.09 -9.99
C SER A 418 -4.13 5.95 -11.49
N GLY A 419 -5.10 6.33 -12.33
CA GLY A 419 -5.00 6.23 -13.79
C GLY A 419 -5.35 4.86 -14.37
N THR A 420 -5.68 3.87 -13.53
CA THR A 420 -6.14 2.56 -13.98
C THR A 420 -7.45 2.67 -14.77
N LYS A 421 -7.55 1.92 -15.87
CA LYS A 421 -8.77 1.77 -16.66
C LYS A 421 -9.31 0.36 -16.54
N LEU A 422 -10.55 0.25 -16.10
CA LEU A 422 -11.25 -1.01 -15.95
C LEU A 422 -12.32 -1.13 -17.03
N LYS A 423 -12.36 -2.29 -17.68
CA LYS A 423 -13.43 -2.66 -18.60
C LYS A 423 -14.02 -3.99 -18.19
N ILE A 424 -15.32 -4.03 -17.98
CA ILE A 424 -16.06 -5.24 -17.65
C ILE A 424 -16.91 -5.59 -18.86
N ASP A 425 -16.65 -6.74 -19.48
CA ASP A 425 -17.43 -7.27 -20.60
C ASP A 425 -18.51 -8.21 -20.07
N GLY A 426 -19.76 -7.76 -20.11
CA GLY A 426 -20.90 -8.50 -19.58
C GLY A 426 -21.26 -9.75 -20.38
N GLN A 427 -20.94 -9.77 -21.67
CA GLN A 427 -21.22 -10.91 -22.54
C GLN A 427 -20.17 -12.01 -22.39
N GLN A 428 -18.90 -11.64 -22.27
CA GLN A 428 -17.80 -12.59 -22.06
C GLN A 428 -17.63 -12.99 -20.60
N GLY A 429 -18.18 -12.23 -19.65
CA GLY A 429 -17.98 -12.44 -18.23
C GLY A 429 -16.52 -12.18 -17.82
N LYS A 430 -15.93 -11.08 -18.29
CA LYS A 430 -14.50 -10.79 -18.08
C LYS A 430 -14.24 -9.37 -17.59
N LEU A 431 -13.29 -9.25 -16.67
CA LEU A 431 -12.64 -7.98 -16.31
C LEU A 431 -11.34 -7.80 -17.08
N TYR A 432 -11.13 -6.59 -17.58
CA TYR A 432 -9.88 -6.10 -18.13
C TYR A 432 -9.36 -4.93 -17.30
N VAL A 433 -8.11 -5.00 -16.87
CA VAL A 433 -7.38 -3.92 -16.20
C VAL A 433 -6.30 -3.43 -17.17
N ASN A 434 -6.38 -2.17 -17.61
CA ASN A 434 -5.48 -1.60 -18.61
C ASN A 434 -5.35 -2.48 -19.86
N ASN A 435 -6.50 -2.94 -20.40
CA ASN A 435 -6.63 -3.85 -21.54
C ASN A 435 -6.06 -5.27 -21.37
N LYS A 436 -5.72 -5.69 -20.13
CA LYS A 436 -5.29 -7.05 -19.83
C LYS A 436 -6.33 -7.78 -19.00
N VAL A 437 -6.61 -9.04 -19.35
CA VAL A 437 -7.56 -9.88 -18.60
C VAL A 437 -7.10 -10.06 -17.16
N ALA A 438 -8.00 -9.84 -16.20
CA ALA A 438 -7.72 -9.86 -14.77
C ALA A 438 -8.66 -10.85 -14.02
N GLU A 439 -8.66 -12.11 -14.45
CA GLU A 439 -9.54 -13.17 -13.90
C GLU A 439 -9.39 -13.42 -12.40
N LYS A 440 -8.23 -13.11 -11.82
CA LYS A 440 -7.95 -13.34 -10.38
C LYS A 440 -8.57 -12.30 -9.46
N ASP A 441 -9.12 -11.24 -10.03
CA ASP A 441 -9.64 -10.10 -9.27
C ASP A 441 -11.12 -10.28 -8.93
N GLU A 442 -11.83 -11.13 -9.67
CA GLU A 442 -13.25 -11.41 -9.46
C GLU A 442 -13.47 -12.15 -8.13
N ILE A 443 -14.34 -11.60 -7.30
CA ILE A 443 -14.71 -12.20 -6.02
C ILE A 443 -15.79 -13.25 -6.23
N LYS A 444 -15.60 -14.40 -5.57
CA LYS A 444 -16.55 -15.51 -5.58
C LYS A 444 -17.95 -15.03 -5.16
N GLY A 445 -18.94 -15.29 -6.00
CA GLY A 445 -20.32 -14.82 -5.82
C GLY A 445 -20.70 -13.66 -6.74
N SER A 446 -19.73 -13.09 -7.48
CA SER A 446 -20.00 -12.16 -8.56
C SER A 446 -20.89 -12.80 -9.63
N LYS A 447 -21.87 -12.04 -10.09
CA LYS A 447 -22.84 -12.46 -11.11
C LYS A 447 -22.93 -11.39 -12.18
N TYR A 448 -22.47 -11.72 -13.39
CA TYR A 448 -22.67 -10.92 -14.59
C TYR A 448 -24.16 -10.90 -14.94
N PHE A 449 -24.87 -9.88 -14.45
CA PHE A 449 -26.29 -9.73 -14.66
C PHE A 449 -26.58 -9.02 -15.99
N LEU A 450 -27.73 -9.37 -16.55
CA LEU A 450 -28.33 -8.72 -17.70
C LEU A 450 -29.31 -7.63 -17.21
N VAL A 451 -29.68 -6.70 -18.08
CA VAL A 451 -30.75 -5.71 -17.81
C VAL A 451 -32.02 -6.04 -18.60
N PRO A 452 -33.19 -6.18 -17.95
CA PRO A 452 -34.45 -6.42 -18.64
C PRO A 452 -34.89 -5.19 -19.45
N PRO A 453 -35.91 -5.32 -20.32
CA PRO A 453 -36.61 -4.17 -20.88
C PRO A 453 -37.13 -3.21 -19.80
N GLY A 454 -36.99 -1.91 -20.05
CA GLY A 454 -37.35 -0.86 -19.08
C GLY A 454 -36.13 -0.28 -18.36
N GLU A 455 -36.35 0.20 -17.14
CA GLU A 455 -35.34 0.91 -16.37
C GLU A 455 -34.66 -0.02 -15.34
N THR A 456 -33.34 0.06 -15.22
CA THR A 456 -32.57 -0.62 -14.18
C THR A 456 -31.57 0.34 -13.55
N GLU A 457 -31.61 0.51 -12.23
CA GLU A 457 -30.60 1.28 -11.48
C GLU A 457 -29.37 0.42 -11.22
N ILE A 458 -28.18 1.01 -11.48
CA ILE A 458 -26.89 0.42 -11.15
C ILE A 458 -26.14 1.37 -10.21
N ILE A 459 -25.62 0.81 -9.13
CA ILE A 459 -24.77 1.51 -8.16
C ILE A 459 -23.34 0.99 -8.30
N LEU A 460 -22.39 1.91 -8.43
CA LEU A 460 -20.96 1.68 -8.50
C LEU A 460 -20.32 2.23 -7.21
N THR A 461 -19.49 1.40 -6.58
CA THR A 461 -18.82 1.68 -5.30
C THR A 461 -17.33 1.35 -5.39
N THR A 462 -16.53 2.03 -4.58
CA THR A 462 -15.07 1.85 -4.45
C THR A 462 -14.66 1.83 -2.98
N SER A 463 -13.36 1.67 -2.71
CA SER A 463 -12.80 1.89 -1.37
C SER A 463 -13.08 3.31 -0.89
N SER A 464 -13.14 3.53 0.43
CA SER A 464 -13.43 4.85 1.02
C SER A 464 -12.39 5.92 0.68
N PHE A 465 -11.17 5.50 0.33
CA PHE A 465 -10.06 6.36 -0.12
C PHE A 465 -9.95 6.43 -1.66
N GLY A 466 -10.76 5.64 -2.38
CA GLY A 466 -10.76 5.60 -3.83
C GLY A 466 -11.57 6.73 -4.46
N GLU A 467 -11.19 7.12 -5.67
CA GLU A 467 -11.95 8.09 -6.46
C GLU A 467 -12.06 7.65 -7.92
N ILE A 468 -13.27 7.73 -8.48
CA ILE A 468 -13.56 7.48 -9.89
C ILE A 468 -13.48 8.80 -10.65
N LYS A 469 -12.74 8.80 -11.76
CA LYS A 469 -12.69 9.92 -12.70
C LYS A 469 -13.94 9.98 -13.58
N SER A 470 -14.31 8.83 -14.13
CA SER A 470 -15.51 8.67 -14.97
C SER A 470 -15.91 7.21 -15.03
N ALA A 471 -17.20 6.95 -15.16
CA ALA A 471 -17.70 5.61 -15.43
C ALA A 471 -18.90 5.64 -16.40
N THR A 472 -18.97 4.64 -17.28
CA THR A 472 -20.08 4.43 -18.20
C THR A 472 -20.53 2.98 -18.19
N ALA A 473 -21.83 2.77 -18.37
CA ALA A 473 -22.43 1.48 -18.73
C ALA A 473 -22.87 1.54 -20.20
N GLU A 474 -22.74 0.44 -20.92
CA GLU A 474 -23.06 0.35 -22.34
C GLU A 474 -23.88 -0.91 -22.60
N ILE A 475 -24.98 -0.76 -23.31
CA ILE A 475 -25.80 -1.90 -23.76
C ILE A 475 -25.94 -1.89 -25.28
N VAL A 476 -26.19 -3.08 -25.82
CA VAL A 476 -26.74 -3.25 -27.16
C VAL A 476 -28.15 -3.78 -26.99
N GLU A 477 -29.17 -2.99 -27.36
CA GLU A 477 -30.55 -3.45 -27.23
C GLU A 477 -30.82 -4.66 -28.12
N ARG A 478 -31.69 -5.53 -27.64
CA ARG A 478 -32.05 -6.81 -28.27
C ARG A 478 -33.57 -6.89 -28.41
N TRP A 479 -34.04 -7.41 -29.54
CA TRP A 479 -35.47 -7.63 -29.76
C TRP A 479 -35.76 -9.06 -30.16
N VAL A 480 -36.75 -9.63 -29.47
CA VAL A 480 -37.40 -10.90 -29.81
C VAL A 480 -38.05 -10.80 -31.17
#